data_AF-T2JB26-F1
#
_entry.id   AF-T2JB26-F1
#
_cell.length_a   1.000
_cell.length_b   1.000
_cell.length_c   1.000
_cell.angle_alpha   90.00
_cell.angle_beta   90.00
_cell.angle_gamma   90.00
#
_symmetry.space_group_name_H-M   'P 1'
#
loop_
_entity.id
_entity.type
_entity.pdbx_description
1 polymer ?
#
loop_
_entity_poly.entity_id
_entity_poly.type
_entity_poly.pdbx_seq_one_letter_code
_entity_poly.pdbx_strand_id
1 'polypeptide(L)'
;MPQKILCPFCFNKIEVSKLEYRCGYQRCPGRTQDVILAQAQGLPTPTVEGLVFASNNKGIGGFFGRSKLGQKCPKCNKETSIKVCPNCHYDLRYLSGDISKIDEKMIAVMGGRSSSKSTYLAVLINRLKNEIGKDFNAGVIATDDKSRTRYEEDFYKPIFIKGELLQATVSGAVDSRAKTPMIFRVTFDNKGKRKAVNLVLFDTAGEDMEDMDIMSSEARYLCEADGIIFILDPLQIETVRQLVKDDLPQRLESADPNRIVERLYQLHEEKNKVKSGKKS
;
A
#
# COMPACT_ATOMS: atom_id res chain seq x y z
N MET A 1 -0.19 9.19 -24.35
CA MET A 1 0.02 9.89 -23.07
C MET A 1 1.13 9.17 -22.30
N PRO A 2 1.99 9.86 -21.52
CA PRO A 2 3.02 9.19 -20.74
C PRO A 2 2.37 8.27 -19.69
N GLN A 3 2.87 7.03 -19.57
CA GLN A 3 2.41 6.08 -18.56
C GLN A 3 2.74 6.64 -17.18
N LYS A 4 1.74 6.70 -16.30
CA LYS A 4 1.89 7.15 -14.90
C LYS A 4 1.57 6.00 -13.96
N ILE A 5 2.22 6.02 -12.80
CA ILE A 5 1.94 5.15 -11.67
C ILE A 5 1.58 6.01 -10.45
N LEU A 6 0.96 5.40 -9.44
CA LEU A 6 0.75 6.03 -8.15
C LEU A 6 1.75 5.45 -7.15
N CYS A 7 2.55 6.29 -6.49
CA CYS A 7 3.39 5.78 -5.40
C CYS A 7 2.49 5.31 -4.24
N PRO A 8 2.57 4.03 -3.81
CA PRO A 8 1.71 3.49 -2.76
C PRO A 8 2.04 4.04 -1.37
N PHE A 9 3.18 4.73 -1.24
CA PHE A 9 3.61 5.30 0.03
C PHE A 9 3.25 6.80 0.15
N CYS A 10 3.60 7.62 -0.85
CA CYS A 10 3.36 9.08 -0.79
C CYS A 10 2.18 9.57 -1.65
N PHE A 11 1.49 8.67 -2.37
CA PHE A 11 0.32 8.96 -3.21
C PHE A 11 0.54 9.99 -4.32
N ASN A 12 1.80 10.28 -4.66
CA ASN A 12 2.12 11.10 -5.81
C ASN A 12 2.03 10.29 -7.11
N LYS A 13 1.36 10.86 -8.12
CA LYS A 13 1.35 10.33 -9.49
C LYS A 13 2.68 10.63 -10.17
N ILE A 14 3.37 9.59 -10.61
CA ILE A 14 4.73 9.69 -11.16
C ILE A 14 4.71 9.16 -12.59
N GLU A 15 5.29 9.92 -13.52
CA GLU A 15 5.56 9.41 -14.86
C GLU A 15 6.65 8.35 -14.79
N VAL A 16 6.44 7.20 -15.44
CA VAL A 16 7.38 6.06 -15.39
C VAL A 16 8.80 6.46 -15.85
N SER A 17 8.92 7.41 -16.79
CA SER A 17 10.19 7.94 -17.28
C SER A 17 10.97 8.77 -16.24
N LYS A 18 10.30 9.27 -15.20
CA LYS A 18 10.88 10.09 -14.12
C LYS A 18 11.26 9.25 -12.89
N LEU A 19 11.07 7.93 -12.95
CA LEU A 19 11.52 7.04 -11.87
C LEU A 19 13.04 7.08 -11.74
N GLU A 20 13.49 7.16 -10.50
CA GLU A 20 14.90 7.08 -10.14
C GLU A 20 15.27 5.65 -9.77
N TYR A 21 16.57 5.41 -9.62
CA TYR A 21 17.13 4.10 -9.34
C TYR A 21 17.93 4.13 -8.05
N ARG A 22 17.82 3.06 -7.26
CA ARG A 22 18.64 2.85 -6.07
C ARG A 22 19.70 1.80 -6.33
N CYS A 23 20.96 2.08 -5.98
CA CYS A 23 22.03 1.10 -6.06
C CYS A 23 21.84 0.00 -5.00
N GLY A 24 21.67 -1.25 -5.44
CA GLY A 24 21.52 -2.40 -4.53
C GLY A 24 22.85 -2.98 -3.99
N TYR A 25 24.01 -2.50 -4.48
CA TYR A 25 25.29 -3.06 -4.09
C TYR A 25 25.72 -2.58 -2.70
N GLN A 26 25.83 -3.52 -1.75
CA GLN A 26 26.05 -3.21 -0.34
C GLN A 26 27.35 -2.47 -0.05
N ARG A 27 28.41 -2.70 -0.86
CA ARG A 27 29.73 -2.03 -0.73
C ARG A 27 29.90 -0.86 -1.70
N CYS A 28 28.81 -0.28 -2.20
CA CYS A 28 28.89 0.90 -3.05
C CYS A 28 29.46 2.10 -2.26
N PRO A 29 30.50 2.79 -2.74
CA PRO A 29 31.02 3.98 -2.06
C PRO A 29 30.05 5.18 -2.10
N GLY A 30 29.00 5.11 -2.92
CA GLY A 30 27.95 6.12 -2.98
C GLY A 30 26.83 5.96 -1.96
N ARG A 31 26.90 4.96 -1.06
CA ARG A 31 25.91 4.82 0.01
C ARG A 31 25.95 6.04 0.91
N THR A 32 24.78 6.53 1.29
CA THR A 32 24.64 7.76 2.07
C THR A 32 23.34 7.72 2.88
N GLN A 33 23.23 8.63 3.84
CA GLN A 33 21.97 8.85 4.56
C GLN A 33 20.88 9.31 3.61
N ASP A 34 19.73 8.62 3.63
CA ASP A 34 18.57 8.96 2.82
C ASP A 34 17.55 9.76 3.64
N VAL A 35 17.78 11.08 3.69
CA VAL A 35 16.93 12.02 4.46
C VAL A 35 15.50 12.06 3.91
N ILE A 36 15.34 11.98 2.59
CA ILE A 36 14.04 12.01 1.93
C ILE A 36 13.21 10.77 2.31
N LEU A 37 13.82 9.59 2.27
CA LEU A 37 13.14 8.36 2.72
C LEU A 37 12.79 8.42 4.20
N ALA A 38 13.72 8.89 5.04
CA ALA A 38 13.54 8.97 6.48
C ALA A 38 12.39 9.91 6.87
N GLN A 39 12.35 11.11 6.26
CA GLN A 39 11.25 12.07 6.46
C GLN A 39 9.91 11.48 6.03
N ALA A 40 9.88 10.83 4.88
CA ALA A 40 8.66 10.20 4.39
C ALA A 40 8.15 9.11 5.34
N GLN A 41 9.06 8.34 5.96
CA GLN A 41 8.74 7.29 6.92
C GLN A 41 8.52 7.78 8.37
N GLY A 42 8.67 9.08 8.63
CA GLY A 42 8.62 9.62 9.99
C GLY A 42 9.72 9.06 10.90
N LEU A 43 10.86 8.64 10.34
CA LEU A 43 11.98 8.13 11.13
C LEU A 43 12.73 9.29 11.80
N PRO A 44 13.07 9.18 13.09
CA PRO A 44 13.79 10.23 13.80
C PRO A 44 15.21 10.43 13.28
N THR A 45 15.81 9.39 12.71
CA THR A 45 17.16 9.41 12.15
C THR A 45 17.22 8.74 10.78
N PRO A 46 17.92 9.34 9.78
CA PRO A 46 18.08 8.71 8.48
C PRO A 46 18.94 7.45 8.50
N THR A 47 18.51 6.43 7.76
CA THR A 47 19.29 5.21 7.53
C THR A 47 20.27 5.39 6.36
N VAL A 48 21.37 4.64 6.39
CA VAL A 48 22.33 4.60 5.29
C VAL A 48 21.85 3.65 4.21
N GLU A 49 21.40 4.22 3.10
CA GLU A 49 20.83 3.47 1.98
C GLU A 49 21.73 3.48 0.75
N GLY A 50 21.33 2.71 -0.27
CA GLY A 50 21.94 2.78 -1.59
C GLY A 50 21.76 4.15 -2.24
N LEU A 51 22.76 4.61 -3.01
CA LEU A 51 22.68 5.84 -3.79
C LEU A 51 21.43 5.86 -4.67
N VAL A 52 20.65 6.94 -4.59
CA VAL A 52 19.55 7.24 -5.51
C VAL A 52 20.07 8.11 -6.66
N PHE A 53 19.68 7.80 -7.89
CA PHE A 53 20.09 8.56 -9.08
C PHE A 53 19.08 8.45 -10.22
N ALA A 54 18.98 9.50 -11.03
CA ALA A 54 18.14 9.53 -12.21
C ALA A 54 18.65 8.59 -13.32
N SER A 55 17.72 8.13 -14.17
CA SER A 55 18.04 7.35 -15.36
C SER A 55 18.96 8.14 -16.30
N ASN A 56 20.07 7.54 -16.73
CA ASN A 56 21.01 8.17 -17.64
C ASN A 56 20.76 7.71 -19.09
N ASN A 57 19.52 7.81 -19.56
CA ASN A 57 19.15 7.51 -20.94
C ASN A 57 19.39 8.73 -21.85
N LYS A 58 20.66 9.17 -21.94
CA LYS A 58 21.11 10.08 -23.01
C LYS A 58 21.76 9.25 -24.11
N GLY A 59 21.00 8.82 -25.12
CA GLY A 59 21.57 8.18 -26.31
C GLY A 59 20.56 7.49 -27.24
N ILE A 60 20.37 8.06 -28.43
CA ILE A 60 20.23 7.55 -29.84
C ILE A 60 19.70 6.10 -30.10
N GLY A 61 19.21 5.35 -29.11
CA GLY A 61 18.73 3.97 -29.25
C GLY A 61 17.22 3.83 -29.52
N GLY A 62 16.54 4.92 -29.89
CA GLY A 62 15.08 4.96 -30.06
C GLY A 62 14.53 4.13 -31.23
N PHE A 63 15.38 3.47 -32.02
CA PHE A 63 14.97 2.73 -33.22
C PHE A 63 14.85 1.21 -33.05
N PHE A 64 15.36 0.63 -31.96
CA PHE A 64 15.27 -0.82 -31.69
C PHE A 64 14.77 -1.12 -30.27
N GLY A 65 13.52 -0.74 -29.99
CA GLY A 65 12.50 -1.52 -29.27
C GLY A 65 12.78 -2.24 -27.93
N ARG A 66 13.92 -2.07 -27.26
CA ARG A 66 14.18 -2.67 -25.93
C ARG A 66 14.66 -1.61 -24.96
N SER A 67 13.76 -1.14 -24.10
CA SER A 67 14.14 -0.34 -22.94
C SER A 67 15.11 -1.15 -22.08
N LYS A 68 16.29 -0.60 -21.77
CA LYS A 68 17.19 -1.22 -20.79
C LYS A 68 16.44 -1.30 -19.47
N LEU A 69 16.14 -2.52 -19.00
CA LEU A 69 15.40 -2.78 -17.78
C LEU A 69 16.15 -2.34 -16.50
N GLY A 70 17.44 -2.01 -16.60
CA GLY A 70 18.29 -1.55 -15.49
C GLY A 70 19.23 -0.41 -15.89
N GLN A 71 19.78 0.25 -14.87
CA GLN A 71 20.73 1.36 -14.98
C GLN A 71 22.04 1.02 -14.26
N LYS A 72 23.15 1.62 -14.70
CA LYS A 72 24.44 1.48 -14.02
C LYS A 72 24.60 2.59 -12.97
N CYS A 73 24.95 2.20 -11.75
CA CYS A 73 25.23 3.16 -10.70
C CYS A 73 26.42 4.06 -11.07
N PRO A 74 26.30 5.40 -10.98
CA PRO A 74 27.37 6.32 -11.38
C PRO A 74 28.59 6.28 -10.45
N LYS A 75 28.50 5.65 -9.27
CA LYS A 75 29.61 5.57 -8.30
C LYS A 75 30.36 4.25 -8.32
N CYS A 76 29.68 3.12 -8.58
CA CYS A 76 30.30 1.78 -8.54
C CYS A 76 30.18 0.98 -9.84
N ASN A 77 29.50 1.54 -10.85
CA ASN A 77 29.26 0.93 -12.16
C ASN A 77 28.50 -0.42 -12.14
N LYS A 78 27.98 -0.85 -10.98
CA LYS A 78 27.12 -2.04 -10.87
C LYS A 78 25.72 -1.73 -11.42
N GLU A 79 25.13 -2.73 -12.06
CA GLU A 79 23.77 -2.65 -12.58
C GLU A 79 22.74 -2.76 -11.45
N THR A 80 21.66 -2.00 -11.58
CA THR A 80 20.49 -2.05 -10.70
C THR A 80 19.21 -1.87 -11.50
N SER A 81 18.18 -2.62 -11.14
CA SER A 81 16.81 -2.46 -11.63
C SER A 81 15.86 -1.93 -10.55
N ILE A 82 16.38 -1.66 -9.34
CA ILE A 82 15.59 -1.18 -8.20
C ILE A 82 15.15 0.25 -8.51
N LYS A 83 13.89 0.42 -8.87
CA LYS A 83 13.26 1.73 -9.06
C LYS A 83 12.84 2.30 -7.71
N VAL A 84 12.90 3.62 -7.57
CA VAL A 84 12.40 4.33 -6.38
C VAL A 84 11.55 5.53 -6.78
N CYS A 85 10.68 5.93 -5.86
CA CYS A 85 9.89 7.15 -6.01
C CYS A 85 10.81 8.39 -5.96
N PRO A 86 10.77 9.33 -6.93
CA PRO A 86 11.58 10.54 -6.87
C PRO A 86 11.13 11.53 -5.77
N ASN A 87 9.90 11.39 -5.26
CA ASN A 87 9.37 12.30 -4.23
C ASN A 87 9.66 11.85 -2.79
N CYS A 88 9.71 10.53 -2.56
CA CYS A 88 9.85 9.98 -1.20
C CYS A 88 10.88 8.85 -1.10
N HIS A 89 11.57 8.53 -2.19
CA HIS A 89 12.59 7.48 -2.27
C HIS A 89 12.12 6.06 -1.89
N TYR A 90 10.79 5.86 -1.77
CA TYR A 90 10.19 4.56 -1.49
C TYR A 90 10.56 3.54 -2.56
N ASP A 91 10.82 2.31 -2.13
CA ASP A 91 11.25 1.21 -2.99
C ASP A 91 10.10 0.72 -3.87
N LEU A 92 10.26 0.90 -5.18
CA LEU A 92 9.30 0.48 -6.20
C LEU A 92 9.85 -0.70 -7.00
N ARG A 93 10.65 -1.59 -6.39
CA ARG A 93 11.20 -2.80 -7.04
C ARG A 93 10.15 -3.69 -7.66
N TYR A 94 8.91 -3.62 -7.17
CA TYR A 94 7.79 -4.33 -7.76
C TYR A 94 7.54 -3.90 -9.21
N LEU A 95 7.90 -2.68 -9.60
CA LEU A 95 7.85 -2.19 -10.97
C LEU A 95 9.06 -2.64 -11.82
N SER A 96 9.88 -3.57 -11.33
CA SER A 96 10.91 -4.22 -12.15
C SER A 96 10.25 -5.05 -13.26
N GLY A 97 10.84 -5.03 -14.46
CA GLY A 97 10.22 -5.65 -15.62
C GLY A 97 9.61 -4.63 -16.60
N ASP A 98 8.77 -5.16 -17.49
CA ASP A 98 7.99 -4.38 -18.44
C ASP A 98 6.72 -3.85 -17.76
N ILE A 99 6.78 -2.59 -17.32
CA ILE A 99 5.70 -1.91 -16.59
C ILE A 99 4.42 -1.81 -17.44
N SER A 100 4.51 -1.86 -18.77
CA SER A 100 3.33 -1.82 -19.65
C SER A 100 2.42 -3.05 -19.50
N LYS A 101 2.92 -4.12 -18.89
CA LYS A 101 2.20 -5.38 -18.66
C LYS A 101 1.61 -5.51 -17.25
N ILE A 102 1.77 -4.49 -16.41
CA ILE A 102 1.29 -4.48 -15.03
C ILE A 102 0.05 -3.60 -14.96
N ASP A 103 -1.08 -4.16 -14.50
CA ASP A 103 -2.30 -3.40 -14.20
C ASP A 103 -2.37 -3.20 -12.69
N GLU A 104 -1.79 -2.10 -12.22
CA GLU A 104 -1.78 -1.76 -10.80
C GLU A 104 -3.21 -1.40 -10.33
N LYS A 105 -3.71 -2.05 -9.27
CA LYS A 105 -4.98 -1.71 -8.63
C LYS A 105 -4.80 -1.48 -7.14
N MET A 106 -4.97 -0.25 -6.69
CA MET A 106 -4.93 0.08 -5.26
C MET A 106 -6.28 -0.26 -4.63
N ILE A 107 -6.31 -1.25 -3.74
CA ILE A 107 -7.51 -1.63 -2.99
C ILE A 107 -7.33 -1.20 -1.54
N ALA A 108 -8.07 -0.18 -1.12
CA ALA A 108 -8.06 0.25 0.27
C ALA A 108 -8.94 -0.68 1.13
N VAL A 109 -8.49 -0.96 2.35
CA VAL A 109 -9.32 -1.62 3.36
C VAL A 109 -9.57 -0.63 4.49
N MET A 110 -10.84 -0.45 4.85
CA MET A 110 -11.25 0.50 5.88
C MET A 110 -12.38 -0.06 6.73
N GLY A 111 -12.65 0.57 7.87
CA GLY A 111 -13.61 0.10 8.86
C GLY A 111 -13.38 0.72 10.23
N GLY A 112 -14.40 0.72 11.08
CA GLY A 112 -14.34 1.32 12.41
C GLY A 112 -13.33 0.63 13.34
N ARG A 113 -13.04 1.24 14.49
CA ARG A 113 -12.32 0.53 15.57
C ARG A 113 -13.09 -0.75 15.92
N SER A 114 -12.38 -1.83 16.25
CA SER A 114 -12.98 -3.14 16.59
C SER A 114 -13.62 -3.94 15.45
N SER A 115 -13.63 -3.46 14.20
CA SER A 115 -14.16 -4.21 13.03
C SER A 115 -13.31 -5.39 12.54
N SER A 116 -12.38 -5.90 13.36
CA SER A 116 -11.50 -7.04 13.03
C SER A 116 -10.75 -6.91 11.70
N LYS A 117 -10.44 -5.68 11.25
CA LYS A 117 -9.77 -5.40 9.95
C LYS A 117 -8.47 -6.19 9.79
N SER A 118 -7.61 -6.14 10.79
CA SER A 118 -6.33 -6.86 10.78
C SER A 118 -6.54 -8.36 10.63
N THR A 119 -7.54 -8.93 11.32
CA THR A 119 -7.91 -10.35 11.19
C THR A 119 -8.42 -10.67 9.79
N TYR A 120 -9.27 -9.82 9.22
CA TYR A 120 -9.75 -9.98 7.85
C TYR A 120 -8.59 -9.95 6.85
N LEU A 121 -7.67 -8.98 6.96
CA LEU A 121 -6.48 -8.87 6.12
C LEU A 121 -5.60 -10.13 6.22
N ALA A 122 -5.37 -10.62 7.44
CA ALA A 122 -4.60 -11.83 7.68
C ALA A 122 -5.20 -13.05 6.95
N VAL A 123 -6.52 -13.26 7.14
CA VAL A 123 -7.24 -14.37 6.53
C VAL A 123 -7.30 -14.21 5.01
N LEU A 124 -7.58 -13.00 4.50
CA LEU A 124 -7.64 -12.70 3.07
C LEU A 124 -6.33 -13.08 2.38
N ILE A 125 -5.19 -12.60 2.90
CA ILE A 125 -3.88 -12.90 2.31
C ILE A 125 -3.55 -14.39 2.45
N ASN A 126 -3.88 -15.02 3.57
CA ASN A 126 -3.66 -16.45 3.76
C ASN A 126 -4.43 -17.29 2.73
N ARG A 127 -5.72 -16.99 2.52
CA ARG A 127 -6.55 -17.67 1.52
C ARG A 127 -6.09 -17.39 0.10
N LEU A 128 -5.71 -16.15 -0.19
CA LEU A 128 -5.14 -15.76 -1.47
C LEU A 128 -3.88 -16.57 -1.81
N LYS A 129 -3.00 -16.79 -0.83
CA LYS A 129 -1.77 -17.58 -0.99
C LYS A 129 -2.02 -19.08 -1.12
N ASN A 130 -2.90 -19.63 -0.28
CA ASN A 130 -2.98 -21.08 -0.07
C ASN A 130 -4.14 -21.78 -0.79
N GLU A 131 -5.24 -21.06 -1.03
CA GLU A 131 -6.47 -21.63 -1.60
C GLU A 131 -6.68 -21.11 -3.04
N ILE A 132 -6.76 -19.78 -3.19
CA ILE A 132 -7.17 -19.13 -4.45
C ILE A 132 -6.14 -19.31 -5.57
N GLY A 133 -4.86 -19.49 -5.22
CA GLY A 133 -3.82 -19.67 -6.22
C GLY A 133 -3.99 -20.92 -7.09
N LYS A 134 -4.60 -21.98 -6.54
CA LYS A 134 -4.89 -23.22 -7.27
C LYS A 134 -6.09 -23.07 -8.20
N ASP A 135 -7.15 -22.40 -7.74
CA ASP A 135 -8.42 -22.30 -8.46
C ASP A 135 -8.38 -21.26 -9.59
N PHE A 136 -7.58 -20.21 -9.44
CA PHE A 136 -7.51 -19.09 -10.40
C PHE A 136 -6.20 -19.02 -11.20
N ASN A 137 -5.34 -20.03 -11.12
CA ASN A 137 -3.99 -20.02 -11.68
C ASN A 137 -3.26 -18.72 -11.32
N ALA A 138 -3.29 -18.39 -10.03
CA ALA A 138 -2.85 -17.12 -9.49
C ALA A 138 -1.70 -17.30 -8.50
N GLY A 139 -0.63 -16.51 -8.64
CA GLY A 139 0.46 -16.46 -7.69
C GLY A 139 0.37 -15.21 -6.82
N VAL A 140 0.43 -15.37 -5.49
CA VAL A 140 0.40 -14.24 -4.55
C VAL A 140 1.72 -14.13 -3.81
N ILE A 141 2.40 -12.99 -4.00
CA ILE A 141 3.71 -12.71 -3.40
C ILE A 141 3.70 -11.34 -2.73
N ALA A 142 4.33 -11.23 -1.56
CA ALA A 142 4.69 -9.91 -1.04
C ALA A 142 5.73 -9.28 -1.98
N THR A 143 5.63 -7.97 -2.23
CA THR A 143 6.52 -7.31 -3.19
C THR A 143 7.90 -6.98 -2.64
N ASP A 144 8.04 -7.02 -1.33
CA ASP A 144 9.27 -6.72 -0.62
C ASP A 144 9.34 -7.50 0.71
N ASP A 145 10.56 -7.60 1.25
CA ASP A 145 10.81 -8.34 2.48
C ASP A 145 10.14 -7.70 3.70
N LYS A 146 9.95 -6.37 3.74
CA LYS A 146 9.30 -5.69 4.87
C LYS A 146 7.81 -6.05 4.91
N SER A 147 7.11 -5.99 3.79
CA SER A 147 5.73 -6.46 3.63
C SER A 147 5.59 -7.93 4.02
N ARG A 148 6.54 -8.78 3.59
CA ARG A 148 6.55 -10.21 3.95
C ARG A 148 6.72 -10.41 5.45
N THR A 149 7.75 -9.81 6.05
CA THR A 149 8.06 -9.97 7.48
C THR A 149 6.94 -9.42 8.34
N ARG A 150 6.41 -8.24 8.01
CA ARG A 150 5.28 -7.66 8.75
C ARG A 150 4.07 -8.57 8.72
N TYR A 151 3.67 -9.06 7.54
CA TYR A 151 2.57 -10.01 7.44
C TYR A 151 2.84 -11.30 8.25
N GLU A 152 4.04 -11.85 8.15
CA GLU A 152 4.38 -13.11 8.81
C GLU A 152 4.34 -12.98 10.35
N GLU A 153 4.99 -11.94 10.89
CA GLU A 153 5.16 -11.76 12.34
C GLU A 153 3.93 -11.13 13.01
N ASP A 154 3.32 -10.12 12.38
CA ASP A 154 2.27 -9.32 13.02
C ASP A 154 0.86 -9.88 12.73
N PHE A 155 0.69 -10.74 11.71
CA PHE A 155 -0.63 -11.24 11.28
C PHE A 155 -0.70 -12.76 11.22
N TYR A 156 0.15 -13.40 10.42
CA TYR A 156 0.04 -14.84 10.13
C TYR A 156 0.38 -15.72 11.33
N LYS A 157 1.55 -15.53 11.94
CA LYS A 157 1.97 -16.33 13.10
C LYS A 157 1.01 -16.20 14.29
N PRO A 158 0.57 -14.98 14.70
CA PRO A 158 -0.42 -14.85 15.76
C PRO A 158 -1.68 -15.66 15.49
N ILE A 159 -2.30 -15.52 14.31
CA ILE A 159 -3.59 -16.18 14.03
C ILE A 159 -3.44 -17.67 13.77
N PHE A 160 -2.56 -18.07 12.85
CA PHE A 160 -2.53 -19.43 12.29
C PHE A 160 -1.56 -20.38 12.99
N ILE A 161 -0.57 -19.85 13.71
CA ILE A 161 0.43 -20.68 14.42
C ILE A 161 0.16 -20.67 15.93
N LYS A 162 -0.11 -19.49 16.51
CA LYS A 162 -0.30 -19.33 17.95
C LYS A 162 -1.76 -19.41 18.39
N GLY A 163 -2.72 -19.18 17.50
CA GLY A 163 -4.15 -19.13 17.85
C GLY A 163 -4.52 -17.90 18.68
N GLU A 164 -3.77 -16.82 18.54
CA GLU A 164 -3.93 -15.57 19.30
C GLU A 164 -4.81 -14.57 18.55
N LEU A 165 -5.57 -13.76 19.30
CA LEU A 165 -6.23 -12.59 18.76
C LEU A 165 -5.19 -11.51 18.43
N LEU A 166 -5.36 -10.85 17.29
CA LEU A 166 -4.53 -9.70 16.95
C LEU A 166 -4.82 -8.55 17.93
N GLN A 167 -3.75 -7.93 18.41
CA GLN A 167 -3.88 -6.70 19.19
C GLN A 167 -4.45 -5.58 18.31
N ALA A 168 -5.11 -4.62 18.94
CA ALA A 168 -5.61 -3.46 18.23
C ALA A 168 -4.46 -2.72 17.53
N THR A 169 -4.64 -2.39 16.25
CA THR A 169 -3.68 -1.61 15.47
C THR A 169 -3.47 -0.26 16.13
N VAL A 170 -2.22 0.03 16.51
CA VAL A 170 -1.84 1.31 17.09
C VAL A 170 -1.81 2.37 15.98
N SER A 171 -2.29 3.58 16.27
CA SER A 171 -2.25 4.72 15.34
C SER A 171 -0.87 4.93 14.71
N GLY A 172 -0.88 5.40 13.46
CA GLY A 172 0.33 5.81 12.74
C GLY A 172 1.16 6.88 13.46
N ALA A 173 0.54 7.69 14.33
CA ALA A 173 1.25 8.69 15.13
C ALA A 173 2.22 8.06 16.15
N VAL A 174 1.92 6.83 16.61
CA VAL A 174 2.70 6.12 17.63
C VAL A 174 3.59 5.05 16.99
N ASP A 175 3.10 4.35 15.96
CA ASP A 175 3.88 3.38 15.21
C ASP A 175 3.90 3.72 13.72
N SER A 176 5.03 4.23 13.22
CA SER A 176 5.20 4.56 11.80
C SER A 176 5.07 3.35 10.87
N ARG A 177 5.17 2.12 11.39
CA ARG A 177 4.85 0.91 10.62
C ARG A 177 3.38 0.85 10.25
N ALA A 178 2.47 1.39 11.08
CA ALA A 178 1.04 1.45 10.75
C ALA A 178 0.79 2.31 9.49
N LYS A 179 1.64 3.30 9.22
CA LYS A 179 1.60 4.12 7.99
C LYS A 179 2.17 3.43 6.75
N THR A 180 2.94 2.36 6.93
CA THR A 180 3.58 1.66 5.80
C THR A 180 2.58 0.71 5.15
N PRO A 181 2.27 0.83 3.84
CA PRO A 181 1.40 -0.13 3.18
C PRO A 181 2.02 -1.52 3.12
N MET A 182 1.19 -2.56 3.21
CA MET A 182 1.58 -3.90 2.81
C MET A 182 1.22 -4.11 1.35
N ILE A 183 2.20 -4.40 0.50
CA ILE A 183 1.95 -4.55 -0.93
C ILE A 183 2.10 -6.02 -1.32
N PHE A 184 1.00 -6.58 -1.84
CA PHE A 184 0.93 -7.94 -2.35
C PHE A 184 0.66 -7.93 -3.84
N ARG A 185 1.49 -8.62 -4.61
CA ARG A 185 1.24 -8.85 -6.02
C ARG A 185 0.48 -10.15 -6.21
N VAL A 186 -0.68 -10.05 -6.83
CA VAL A 186 -1.46 -11.17 -7.35
C VAL A 186 -1.21 -11.26 -8.85
N THR A 187 -0.60 -12.34 -9.31
CA THR A 187 -0.33 -12.58 -10.73
C THR A 187 -1.26 -13.67 -11.23
N PHE A 188 -2.15 -13.34 -12.14
CA PHE A 188 -3.04 -14.28 -12.82
C PHE A 188 -2.41 -14.71 -14.14
N ASP A 189 -2.37 -16.01 -14.41
CA ASP A 189 -2.02 -16.53 -15.72
C ASP A 189 -3.28 -17.04 -16.44
N ASN A 190 -3.76 -16.23 -17.39
CA ASN A 190 -4.88 -16.58 -18.24
C ASN A 190 -4.38 -16.97 -19.63
N LYS A 191 -4.17 -18.27 -19.85
CA LYS A 191 -3.79 -18.86 -21.14
C LYS A 191 -2.53 -18.21 -21.75
N GLY A 192 -1.51 -17.96 -20.93
CA GLY A 192 -0.23 -17.36 -21.35
C GLY A 192 -0.22 -15.83 -21.32
N LYS A 193 -1.36 -15.18 -21.03
CA LYS A 193 -1.41 -13.74 -20.72
C LYS A 193 -1.33 -13.54 -19.21
N ARG A 194 -0.16 -13.16 -18.72
CA ARG A 194 0.05 -12.79 -17.32
C ARG A 194 -0.49 -11.38 -17.07
N LYS A 195 -1.45 -11.28 -16.15
CA LYS A 195 -1.90 -10.01 -15.57
C LYS A 195 -1.45 -9.97 -14.13
N ALA A 196 -0.86 -8.87 -13.70
CA ALA A 196 -0.50 -8.68 -12.30
C ALA A 196 -1.29 -7.50 -11.74
N VAL A 197 -1.84 -7.71 -10.54
CA VAL A 197 -2.51 -6.70 -9.73
C VAL A 197 -1.69 -6.52 -8.46
N ASN A 198 -1.31 -5.28 -8.12
CA ASN A 198 -0.66 -4.98 -6.84
C ASN A 198 -1.73 -4.54 -5.84
N LEU A 199 -2.13 -5.42 -4.94
CA LEU A 199 -2.98 -5.08 -3.80
C LEU A 199 -2.16 -4.29 -2.77
N VAL A 200 -2.45 -3.01 -2.63
CA VAL A 200 -1.85 -2.12 -1.63
C VAL A 200 -2.79 -2.05 -0.43
N LEU A 201 -2.47 -2.77 0.63
CA LEU A 201 -3.32 -2.91 1.82
C LEU A 201 -2.83 -1.98 2.93
N PHE A 202 -3.75 -1.16 3.42
CA PHE A 202 -3.54 -0.29 4.57
C PHE A 202 -4.28 -0.89 5.76
N ASP A 203 -3.54 -1.13 6.85
CA ASP A 203 -4.13 -1.42 8.16
C ASP A 203 -3.90 -0.20 9.03
N THR A 204 -4.76 0.80 8.89
CA THR A 204 -4.76 1.99 9.75
C THR A 204 -5.66 1.76 10.94
N ALA A 205 -5.33 2.41 12.06
CA ALA A 205 -6.20 2.40 13.22
C ALA A 205 -7.56 3.02 12.83
N GLY A 206 -8.66 2.48 13.38
CA GLY A 206 -9.99 3.03 13.11
C GLY A 206 -10.13 4.48 13.58
N GLU A 207 -9.39 4.85 14.63
CA GLU A 207 -9.30 6.23 15.15
C GLU A 207 -8.62 7.21 14.19
N ASP A 208 -7.71 6.74 13.31
CA ASP A 208 -7.06 7.61 12.32
C ASP A 208 -8.08 8.08 11.25
N MET A 209 -9.24 7.43 11.17
CA MET A 209 -10.40 7.85 10.35
C MET A 209 -11.33 8.80 11.12
N GLU A 210 -10.98 9.16 12.36
CA GLU A 210 -11.77 10.08 13.17
C GLU A 210 -11.42 11.55 12.99
N ASP A 211 -10.19 11.83 12.61
CA ASP A 211 -9.67 13.17 12.48
C ASP A 211 -9.51 13.48 10.99
N MET A 212 -10.18 14.53 10.51
CA MET A 212 -10.12 14.93 9.09
C MET A 212 -8.73 15.43 8.68
N ASP A 213 -7.94 15.99 9.61
CA ASP A 213 -6.56 16.40 9.35
C ASP A 213 -5.64 15.18 9.21
N ILE A 214 -5.85 14.15 10.04
CA ILE A 214 -5.16 12.86 9.91
C ILE A 214 -5.63 12.16 8.62
N MET A 215 -6.92 12.16 8.32
CA MET A 215 -7.49 11.50 7.14
C MET A 215 -7.02 12.19 5.84
N SER A 216 -6.94 13.52 5.81
CA SER A 216 -6.46 14.28 4.65
C SER A 216 -4.95 14.17 4.40
N SER A 217 -4.16 13.88 5.43
CA SER A 217 -2.70 13.69 5.32
C SER A 217 -2.29 12.22 5.12
N GLU A 218 -2.90 11.31 5.88
CA GLU A 218 -2.56 9.88 5.99
C GLU A 218 -3.49 8.97 5.17
N ALA A 219 -4.76 9.35 4.95
CA ALA A 219 -5.75 8.53 4.21
C ALA A 219 -5.94 8.96 2.75
N ARG A 220 -4.99 9.72 2.17
CA ARG A 220 -5.00 10.14 0.75
C ARG A 220 -5.12 8.97 -0.22
N TYR A 221 -4.70 7.77 0.18
CA TYR A 221 -4.88 6.55 -0.58
C TYR A 221 -6.35 6.21 -0.83
N LEU A 222 -7.26 6.52 0.11
CA LEU A 222 -8.70 6.24 -0.05
C LEU A 222 -9.26 6.95 -1.28
N CYS A 223 -8.79 8.17 -1.54
CA CYS A 223 -9.23 8.95 -2.69
C CYS A 223 -8.47 8.66 -3.99
N GLU A 224 -7.45 7.81 -3.96
CA GLU A 224 -6.74 7.35 -5.16
C GLU A 224 -6.95 5.85 -5.42
N ALA A 225 -7.65 5.15 -4.52
CA ALA A 225 -7.91 3.72 -4.63
C ALA A 225 -8.84 3.42 -5.81
N ASP A 226 -8.53 2.34 -6.53
CA ASP A 226 -9.39 1.78 -7.59
C ASP A 226 -10.61 1.05 -6.99
N GLY A 227 -10.54 0.67 -5.71
CA GLY A 227 -11.62 0.04 -4.98
C GLY A 227 -11.43 0.11 -3.47
N ILE A 228 -12.53 0.00 -2.73
CA ILE A 228 -12.54 0.06 -1.27
C ILE A 228 -13.27 -1.18 -0.74
N ILE A 229 -12.63 -1.91 0.18
CA ILE A 229 -13.26 -2.94 1.00
C ILE A 229 -13.60 -2.29 2.35
N PHE A 230 -14.90 -2.12 2.60
CA PHE A 230 -15.39 -1.56 3.86
C PHE A 230 -15.86 -2.67 4.79
N ILE A 231 -15.18 -2.82 5.93
CA ILE A 231 -15.46 -3.82 6.93
C ILE A 231 -16.32 -3.21 8.03
N LEU A 232 -17.48 -3.82 8.24
CA LEU A 232 -18.49 -3.38 9.20
C LEU A 232 -18.50 -4.34 10.39
N ASP A 233 -18.44 -3.78 11.60
CA ASP A 233 -18.83 -4.53 12.79
C ASP A 233 -20.36 -4.51 12.91
N PRO A 234 -21.05 -5.65 12.72
CA PRO A 234 -22.50 -5.71 12.80
C PRO A 234 -23.03 -5.27 14.17
N LEU A 235 -22.25 -5.42 15.24
CA LEU A 235 -22.64 -4.99 16.58
C LEU A 235 -22.62 -3.47 16.75
N GLN A 236 -22.13 -2.72 15.77
CA GLN A 236 -22.24 -1.25 15.73
C GLN A 236 -23.50 -0.77 15.02
N ILE A 237 -24.31 -1.66 14.44
CA ILE A 237 -25.54 -1.33 13.74
C ILE A 237 -26.74 -1.60 14.66
N GLU A 238 -27.45 -0.55 15.05
CA GLU A 238 -28.53 -0.64 16.04
C GLU A 238 -29.62 -1.65 15.67
N THR A 239 -30.03 -1.69 14.40
CA THR A 239 -31.03 -2.65 13.91
C THR A 239 -30.55 -4.10 14.02
N VAL A 240 -29.25 -4.36 13.89
CA VAL A 240 -28.68 -5.70 14.08
C VAL A 240 -28.61 -6.04 15.57
N ARG A 241 -28.22 -5.08 16.42
CA ARG A 241 -28.19 -5.28 17.88
C ARG A 241 -29.56 -5.68 18.44
N GLN A 242 -30.64 -5.08 17.95
CA GLN A 242 -32.01 -5.42 18.34
C GLN A 242 -32.42 -6.85 17.99
N LEU A 243 -31.73 -7.49 17.04
CA LEU A 243 -31.97 -8.88 16.64
C LEU A 243 -31.17 -9.89 17.49
N VAL A 244 -30.16 -9.43 18.23
CA VAL A 244 -29.32 -10.27 19.08
C VAL A 244 -29.86 -10.24 20.51
N LYS A 245 -30.09 -11.41 21.11
CA LYS A 245 -30.73 -11.55 22.43
C LYS A 245 -29.74 -11.53 23.61
N ASP A 246 -28.49 -11.19 23.34
CA ASP A 246 -27.38 -11.31 24.30
C ASP A 246 -27.00 -9.95 24.88
N ASP A 247 -26.26 -9.98 25.99
CA ASP A 247 -25.61 -8.79 26.55
C ASP A 247 -24.46 -8.38 25.63
N LEU A 248 -24.73 -7.36 24.81
CA LEU A 248 -23.80 -6.89 23.80
C LEU A 248 -22.84 -5.84 24.37
N PRO A 249 -21.57 -5.83 23.94
CA PRO A 249 -20.65 -4.76 24.31
C PRO A 249 -21.22 -3.39 23.92
N GLN A 250 -20.85 -2.36 24.68
CA GLN A 250 -21.27 -0.98 24.39
C GLN A 250 -20.85 -0.59 22.97
N ARG A 251 -21.75 0.15 22.31
CA ARG A 251 -21.49 0.71 20.99
C ARG A 251 -20.35 1.72 21.09
N LEU A 252 -19.46 1.70 20.12
CA LEU A 252 -18.42 2.70 19.95
C LEU A 252 -18.91 3.66 18.86
N GLU A 253 -19.25 4.90 19.21
CA GLU A 253 -19.68 5.90 18.22
C GLU A 253 -18.64 6.15 17.13
N SER A 254 -17.36 6.02 17.48
CA SER A 254 -16.25 6.09 16.53
C SER A 254 -16.22 4.96 15.50
N ALA A 255 -16.89 3.84 15.80
CA ALA A 255 -17.00 2.71 14.91
C ALA A 255 -18.35 2.70 14.15
N ASP A 256 -19.17 3.76 14.25
CA ASP A 256 -20.41 3.88 13.50
C ASP A 256 -20.13 3.88 11.98
N PRO A 257 -20.67 2.89 11.24
CA PRO A 257 -20.49 2.80 9.79
C PRO A 257 -20.90 4.06 9.02
N ASN A 258 -22.00 4.71 9.42
CA ASN A 258 -22.53 5.87 8.71
C ASN A 258 -21.56 7.04 8.81
N ARG A 259 -21.00 7.27 10.00
CA ARG A 259 -20.02 8.35 10.25
C ARG A 259 -18.75 8.15 9.43
N ILE A 260 -18.30 6.91 9.27
CA ILE A 260 -17.11 6.59 8.46
C ILE A 260 -17.36 6.86 6.97
N VAL A 261 -18.55 6.49 6.46
CA VAL A 261 -18.93 6.73 5.07
C VAL A 261 -19.10 8.23 4.80
N GLU A 262 -19.73 8.98 5.71
CA GLU A 262 -19.88 10.43 5.60
C GLU A 262 -18.53 11.15 5.50
N ARG A 263 -17.55 10.74 6.32
CA ARG A 263 -16.19 11.30 6.26
C ARG A 263 -15.46 10.98 4.97
N LEU A 264 -15.59 9.75 4.47
CA LEU A 264 -15.05 9.38 3.16
C LEU A 264 -15.64 10.28 2.06
N TYR A 265 -16.94 10.56 2.14
CA TYR A 265 -17.61 11.45 1.20
C TYR A 265 -17.07 12.88 1.29
N GLN A 266 -16.95 13.43 2.51
CA GLN A 266 -16.38 14.76 2.74
C GLN A 266 -14.94 14.88 2.20
N LEU A 267 -14.08 13.90 2.50
CA LEU A 267 -12.70 13.86 1.99
C LEU A 267 -12.67 13.84 0.45
N HIS A 268 -13.57 13.09 -0.17
CA HIS A 268 -13.70 13.03 -1.62
C HIS A 268 -14.15 14.37 -2.22
N GLU A 269 -15.12 15.06 -1.59
CA GLU A 269 -15.59 16.38 -2.02
C GLU A 269 -14.49 17.44 -1.91
N GLU A 270 -13.78 17.50 -0.78
CA GLU A 270 -12.68 18.45 -0.53
C GLU A 270 -11.58 18.32 -1.59
N LYS A 271 -11.15 17.08 -1.84
CA LYS A 271 -10.10 16.80 -2.82
C LYS A 271 -10.51 17.17 -4.25
N ASN A 272 -11.75 16.86 -4.62
CA ASN A 272 -12.24 17.09 -5.98
C ASN A 272 -12.85 18.49 -6.19
N LYS A 273 -12.85 19.35 -5.15
CA LYS A 273 -13.50 20.66 -5.15
C LYS A 273 -14.95 20.59 -5.60
N VAL A 274 -15.63 19.49 -5.28
CA VAL A 274 -17.06 19.34 -5.58
C VAL A 274 -17.79 20.29 -4.63
N LYS A 275 -18.37 21.35 -5.18
CA LYS A 275 -19.26 22.21 -4.39
C LYS A 275 -20.50 21.39 -4.02
N SER A 276 -20.71 21.18 -2.73
CA SER A 276 -21.94 20.61 -2.19
C SER A 276 -23.14 21.35 -2.80
N GLY A 277 -23.98 20.65 -3.57
CA GLY A 277 -25.18 21.23 -4.18
C GLY A 277 -25.52 20.85 -5.63
N LYS A 278 -24.76 19.99 -6.33
CA LYS A 278 -25.23 19.41 -7.60
C LYS A 278 -25.61 17.95 -7.40
N LYS A 279 -26.91 17.70 -7.21
CA LYS A 279 -27.52 16.39 -7.43
C LYS A 279 -27.20 15.96 -8.87
N SER A 280 -26.54 14.81 -9.00
CA SER A 280 -26.46 14.03 -10.24
C SER A 280 -27.84 13.51 -10.64
#